data_AF-A0A085F453-F1
#
_entry.id   AF-A0A085F453-F1
#
_cell.length_a   1.000
_cell.length_b   1.000
_cell.length_c   1.000
_cell.angle_alpha   90.00
_cell.angle_beta   90.00
_cell.angle_gamma   90.00
#
_symmetry.space_group_name_H-M   'P 1'
#
loop_
_entity.id
_entity.type
_entity.pdbx_description
1 polymer ?
#
loop_
_entity_poly.entity_id
_entity_poly.type
_entity_poly.pdbx_seq_one_letter_code
_entity_poly.pdbx_strand_id
1 'polypeptide(L)'
;MLDAIEMPAASARELKSHLGEDGRGAETLMWVQEQIFGHRYVEEQLPYMLVLEVLSICRVLQIGDDGRSYAETRIFNQSGPTPQDHESVVIPIVRSVALRYIIFKDNSLELIAKNERIAPQDRFDKWIEALNRGFANEVRLGGVNFAYLKNRFDDKFEDVRQAVRIIKGLELDVLNNRRYTSKFLAPRGPNLILNDVDLKFVADRSFFGRGGEMIYLMLNRSSLAGEVAAEVSRCFLSASDPAERLASRLVPDTADRTTGGQIGYLPLDNHPAYDRLAEDWTAILALRSLPPPQKFEPLFRMTALNLVCYFADRAREVSGNAVDPIPLDMTGGRNANLRDVSKNYLNRHRQVIDDAVETFIRDRIEGVQAWHSAKAHADPGIGSQMAVEAIVKTFEAKRWADKVVQSEAGRSPDAWLDSFISAAKRRDRNNISSMMSPLGRHGGFIVARRSAGTWFSASDEFLEALVLSVVRGPITVGDFLDRLYRRYGIVIGPTEQRQAFSEPPCDVSAFEENLREFEKRLTGLGYVKRLSDDCAFVSNVYCLDENPA
;
A
#
# COMPACT_ATOMS: atom_id res chain seq x y z
N MET A 1 -7.77 -32.84 -4.51
CA MET A 1 -6.44 -33.36 -4.14
C MET A 1 -5.50 -32.92 -5.25
N LEU A 2 -5.07 -31.66 -5.17
CA LEU A 2 -4.10 -31.07 -6.08
C LEU A 2 -2.91 -30.77 -5.18
N ASP A 3 -1.86 -31.55 -5.39
CA ASP A 3 -0.67 -31.56 -4.56
C ASP A 3 -0.02 -30.18 -4.55
N ALA A 4 0.06 -29.59 -3.36
CA ALA A 4 1.01 -28.53 -3.09
C ALA A 4 2.40 -29.14 -3.32
N ILE A 5 3.08 -28.68 -4.36
CA ILE A 5 4.47 -29.06 -4.61
C ILE A 5 5.27 -28.45 -3.45
N GLU A 6 5.61 -29.27 -2.46
CA GLU A 6 6.60 -28.93 -1.44
C GLU A 6 7.91 -28.59 -2.14
N MET A 7 8.26 -27.31 -2.17
CA MET A 7 9.58 -26.85 -2.59
C MET A 7 10.50 -26.77 -1.36
N PRO A 8 11.81 -27.07 -1.50
CA PRO A 8 12.76 -26.99 -0.40
C PRO A 8 12.89 -25.55 0.13
N ALA A 9 13.22 -25.44 1.42
CA ALA A 9 13.29 -24.20 2.18
C ALA A 9 14.15 -23.09 1.54
N ALA A 10 13.63 -21.87 1.54
CA ALA A 10 14.33 -20.70 1.02
C ALA A 10 15.31 -20.13 2.05
N SER A 11 16.62 -20.34 1.83
CA SER A 11 17.64 -19.63 2.59
C SER A 11 17.51 -18.10 2.43
N ALA A 12 18.12 -17.31 3.32
CA ALA A 12 18.22 -15.86 3.14
C ALA A 12 18.86 -15.47 1.78
N ARG A 13 19.51 -16.40 1.06
CA ARG A 13 20.04 -16.22 -0.29
C ARG A 13 19.02 -16.49 -1.40
N GLU A 14 18.03 -17.35 -1.14
CA GLU A 14 16.92 -17.66 -2.05
C GLU A 14 15.81 -16.61 -1.96
N LEU A 15 15.46 -16.11 -0.77
CA LEU A 15 14.62 -14.91 -0.60
C LEU A 15 15.15 -13.70 -1.39
N LYS A 16 16.46 -13.65 -1.65
CA LYS A 16 17.14 -12.59 -2.40
C LYS A 16 17.12 -12.77 -3.91
N SER A 17 17.11 -14.00 -4.46
CA SER A 17 16.96 -14.20 -5.91
C SER A 17 15.59 -13.73 -6.40
N HIS A 18 14.57 -13.83 -5.54
CA HIS A 18 13.20 -13.36 -5.80
C HIS A 18 13.04 -11.84 -5.83
N LEU A 19 14.11 -11.07 -5.58
CA LEU A 19 14.14 -9.61 -5.71
C LEU A 19 14.51 -9.14 -7.12
N GLY A 20 14.97 -10.04 -8.01
CA GLY A 20 15.58 -9.69 -9.30
C GLY A 20 14.95 -10.31 -10.56
N GLU A 21 13.90 -11.13 -10.46
CA GLU A 21 13.36 -11.91 -11.60
C GLU A 21 12.23 -11.21 -12.39
N ASP A 22 11.95 -9.92 -12.19
CA ASP A 22 10.78 -9.26 -12.79
C ASP A 22 10.96 -8.79 -14.26
N GLY A 23 12.05 -9.17 -14.93
CA GLY A 23 12.25 -8.96 -16.37
C GLY A 23 12.27 -7.49 -16.83
N ARG A 24 12.11 -6.54 -15.92
CA ARG A 24 12.22 -5.09 -16.10
C ARG A 24 13.02 -4.46 -14.97
N GLY A 25 14.29 -4.86 -14.87
CA GLY A 25 15.37 -3.94 -14.53
C GLY A 25 15.34 -3.29 -13.15
N ALA A 26 14.78 -3.94 -12.13
CA ALA A 26 15.16 -3.62 -10.75
C ALA A 26 15.86 -4.82 -10.11
N GLU A 27 17.00 -5.24 -10.66
CA GLU A 27 17.97 -5.92 -9.80
C GLU A 27 18.44 -4.88 -8.78
N THR A 28 18.37 -5.22 -7.49
CA THR A 28 18.74 -4.35 -6.36
C THR A 28 20.10 -3.71 -6.62
N LEU A 29 20.17 -2.38 -6.57
CA LEU A 29 21.47 -1.66 -6.55
C LEU A 29 22.30 -2.10 -5.33
N MET A 30 21.63 -2.41 -4.22
CA MET A 30 22.16 -2.87 -2.93
C MET A 30 20.99 -3.38 -2.06
N TRP A 31 21.29 -4.24 -1.08
CA TRP A 31 20.37 -4.79 -0.09
C TRP A 31 20.59 -4.10 1.28
N VAL A 32 19.91 -2.98 1.51
CA VAL A 32 20.12 -2.15 2.73
C VAL A 32 18.79 -1.85 3.40
N GLN A 33 18.03 -0.86 2.91
CA GLN A 33 16.84 -0.44 3.65
C GLN A 33 15.76 -1.54 3.67
N GLU A 34 15.82 -2.52 2.77
CA GLU A 34 14.97 -3.72 2.82
C GLU A 34 15.18 -4.56 4.09
N GLN A 35 16.41 -4.60 4.60
CA GLN A 35 16.73 -5.28 5.86
C GLN A 35 16.24 -4.51 7.09
N ILE A 36 15.95 -3.22 6.95
CA ILE A 36 15.51 -2.35 8.03
C ILE A 36 13.97 -2.29 8.06
N PHE A 37 13.38 -1.97 6.90
CA PHE A 37 11.98 -1.62 6.76
C PHE A 37 11.14 -2.69 6.06
N GLY A 38 11.75 -3.65 5.35
CA GLY A 38 11.04 -4.65 4.55
C GLY A 38 11.00 -4.31 3.06
N HIS A 39 10.18 -5.05 2.31
CA HIS A 39 10.27 -5.08 0.86
C HIS A 39 10.14 -3.70 0.21
N ARG A 40 10.63 -3.61 -1.02
CA ARG A 40 10.53 -2.46 -1.92
C ARG A 40 9.15 -1.84 -1.97
N TYR A 41 9.21 -0.53 -2.06
CA TYR A 41 8.13 0.35 -2.47
C TYR A 41 8.58 1.21 -3.64
N VAL A 42 7.60 1.65 -4.43
CA VAL A 42 7.79 2.57 -5.54
C VAL A 42 6.94 3.80 -5.28
N GLU A 43 7.47 4.99 -5.59
CA GLU A 43 6.79 6.26 -5.26
C GLU A 43 5.43 6.38 -5.96
N GLU A 44 5.28 5.73 -7.11
CA GLU A 44 4.05 5.67 -7.89
C GLU A 44 2.97 4.76 -7.28
N GLN A 45 3.32 3.92 -6.30
CA GLN A 45 2.39 3.04 -5.60
C GLN A 45 1.64 3.82 -4.52
N LEU A 46 0.47 4.32 -4.90
CA LEU A 46 -0.40 5.10 -4.02
C LEU A 46 -1.04 4.21 -2.93
N PRO A 47 -1.46 4.78 -1.78
CA PRO A 47 -2.05 4.01 -0.67
C PRO A 47 -3.18 3.06 -1.06
N TYR A 48 -4.10 3.48 -1.93
CA TYR A 48 -5.18 2.60 -2.36
C TYR A 48 -4.67 1.38 -3.15
N MET A 49 -3.56 1.54 -3.90
CA MET A 49 -2.94 0.45 -4.66
C MET A 49 -2.27 -0.57 -3.74
N LEU A 50 -1.70 -0.13 -2.62
CA LEU A 50 -1.18 -1.01 -1.58
C LEU A 50 -2.27 -1.94 -1.07
N VAL A 51 -3.45 -1.39 -0.74
CA VAL A 51 -4.59 -2.19 -0.28
C VAL A 51 -5.13 -3.09 -1.39
N LEU A 52 -5.22 -2.62 -2.64
CA LEU A 52 -5.62 -3.49 -3.76
C LEU A 52 -4.67 -4.67 -3.97
N GLU A 53 -3.37 -4.47 -3.81
CA GLU A 53 -2.37 -5.54 -3.87
C GLU A 53 -2.55 -6.53 -2.71
N VAL A 54 -2.84 -6.08 -1.48
CA VAL A 54 -3.23 -6.98 -0.38
C VAL A 54 -4.48 -7.79 -0.72
N LEU A 55 -5.52 -7.12 -1.24
CA LEU A 55 -6.79 -7.77 -1.59
C LEU A 55 -6.64 -8.75 -2.75
N SER A 56 -5.71 -8.53 -3.68
CA SER A 56 -5.46 -9.46 -4.78
C SER A 56 -4.79 -10.75 -4.29
N ILE A 57 -3.88 -10.64 -3.31
CA ILE A 57 -3.31 -11.80 -2.61
C ILE A 57 -4.43 -12.56 -1.89
N CYS A 58 -5.26 -11.84 -1.11
CA CYS A 58 -6.36 -12.45 -0.36
C CYS A 58 -7.36 -13.17 -1.28
N ARG A 59 -7.69 -12.56 -2.43
CA ARG A 59 -8.55 -13.17 -3.45
C ARG A 59 -8.02 -14.54 -3.88
N VAL A 60 -6.74 -14.60 -4.22
CA VAL A 60 -6.10 -15.81 -4.75
C VAL A 60 -5.96 -16.90 -3.71
N LEU A 61 -5.72 -16.53 -2.45
CA LEU A 61 -5.65 -17.50 -1.36
C LEU A 61 -7.03 -18.05 -1.01
N GLN A 62 -8.07 -17.22 -1.06
CA GLN A 62 -9.41 -17.62 -0.63
C GLN A 62 -10.27 -18.24 -1.74
N ILE A 63 -9.98 -17.98 -3.01
CA ILE A 63 -10.84 -18.39 -4.14
C ILE A 63 -10.06 -19.35 -5.05
N GLY A 64 -10.62 -20.54 -5.23
CA GLY A 64 -10.08 -21.57 -6.11
C GLY A 64 -10.23 -21.26 -7.59
N ASP A 65 -9.60 -22.09 -8.43
CA ASP A 65 -9.61 -21.94 -9.88
C ASP A 65 -11.00 -22.10 -10.51
N ASP A 66 -11.90 -22.78 -9.82
CA ASP A 66 -13.31 -22.92 -10.17
C ASP A 66 -14.15 -21.69 -9.80
N GLY A 67 -13.51 -20.63 -9.26
CA GLY A 67 -14.14 -19.41 -8.81
C GLY A 67 -14.88 -19.56 -7.48
N ARG A 68 -14.79 -20.71 -6.81
CA ARG A 68 -15.46 -20.95 -5.52
C ARG A 68 -14.51 -20.65 -4.37
N SER A 69 -15.05 -20.08 -3.30
CA SER A 69 -14.29 -19.86 -2.07
C SER A 69 -13.95 -21.18 -1.39
N TYR A 70 -12.74 -21.30 -0.84
CA TYR A 70 -12.39 -22.38 0.06
C TYR A 70 -13.22 -22.30 1.36
N ALA A 71 -13.57 -23.45 1.93
CA ALA A 71 -14.38 -23.53 3.14
C ALA A 71 -13.63 -23.00 4.38
N GLU A 72 -12.35 -23.35 4.50
CA GLU A 72 -11.45 -22.78 5.50
C GLU A 72 -10.83 -21.51 4.96
N THR A 73 -10.65 -20.50 5.83
CA THR A 73 -9.94 -19.31 5.41
C THR A 73 -8.46 -19.63 5.19
N ARG A 74 -7.90 -19.10 4.12
CA ARG A 74 -6.48 -19.23 3.78
C ARG A 74 -5.77 -17.87 3.78
N ILE A 75 -6.46 -16.84 4.24
CA ILE A 75 -5.96 -15.48 4.32
C ILE A 75 -5.29 -15.29 5.68
N PHE A 76 -4.12 -14.65 5.69
CA PHE A 76 -3.38 -14.29 6.91
C PHE A 76 -3.10 -15.47 7.87
N ASN A 77 -2.93 -16.67 7.32
CA ASN A 77 -2.57 -17.86 8.09
C ASN A 77 -1.43 -18.64 7.43
N GLN A 78 -0.62 -17.95 6.64
CA GLN A 78 0.49 -18.54 5.92
C GLN A 78 1.72 -18.57 6.83
N SER A 79 2.48 -19.65 6.80
CA SER A 79 3.71 -19.81 7.58
C SER A 79 4.85 -20.29 6.69
N GLY A 80 6.09 -20.14 7.17
CA GLY A 80 7.23 -20.85 6.60
C GLY A 80 7.14 -22.36 6.86
N PRO A 81 8.00 -23.17 6.19
CA PRO A 81 8.11 -24.61 6.45
C PRO A 81 8.40 -24.95 7.91
N THR A 82 9.18 -24.11 8.58
CA THR A 82 9.42 -24.16 10.02
C THR A 82 9.03 -22.83 10.69
N PRO A 83 8.85 -22.81 12.03
CA PRO A 83 8.54 -21.57 12.75
C PRO A 83 9.64 -20.49 12.66
N GLN A 84 10.84 -20.85 12.23
CA GLN A 84 11.97 -19.93 12.04
C GLN A 84 12.11 -19.47 10.58
N ASP A 85 11.32 -20.03 9.67
CA ASP A 85 11.39 -19.69 8.25
C ASP A 85 10.44 -18.55 7.91
N HIS A 86 10.88 -17.73 6.96
CA HIS A 86 10.02 -16.75 6.31
C HIS A 86 8.87 -17.45 5.58
N GLU A 87 7.71 -16.80 5.48
CA GLU A 87 6.58 -17.32 4.72
C GLU A 87 7.00 -17.59 3.26
N SER A 88 6.71 -18.80 2.78
CA SER A 88 6.95 -19.24 1.41
C SER A 88 5.62 -19.39 0.69
N VAL A 89 5.12 -18.28 0.16
CA VAL A 89 3.81 -18.21 -0.50
C VAL A 89 4.03 -17.81 -1.95
N VAL A 90 3.63 -18.69 -2.88
CA VAL A 90 3.59 -18.36 -4.31
C VAL A 90 2.23 -17.74 -4.63
N ILE A 91 2.24 -16.48 -5.06
CA ILE A 91 1.03 -15.72 -5.35
C ILE A 91 0.85 -15.61 -6.87
N PRO A 92 -0.05 -16.38 -7.48
CA PRO A 92 -0.41 -16.18 -8.88
C PRO A 92 -1.15 -14.86 -9.09
N ILE A 93 -0.97 -14.29 -10.28
CA ILE A 93 -1.61 -13.03 -10.65
C ILE A 93 -2.82 -13.33 -11.50
N VAL A 94 -4.01 -12.93 -11.05
CA VAL A 94 -5.21 -12.94 -11.88
C VAL A 94 -5.17 -11.76 -12.83
N ARG A 95 -5.13 -12.04 -14.13
CA ARG A 95 -4.87 -11.06 -15.20
C ARG A 95 -6.12 -10.25 -15.58
N SER A 96 -7.29 -10.89 -15.50
CA SER A 96 -8.60 -10.33 -15.88
C SER A 96 -8.63 -9.77 -17.31
N VAL A 97 -7.97 -10.45 -18.25
CA VAL A 97 -7.72 -9.99 -19.64
C VAL A 97 -9.02 -9.62 -20.35
N ALA A 98 -10.00 -10.52 -20.35
CA ALA A 98 -11.28 -10.34 -21.03
C ALA A 98 -12.08 -9.16 -20.46
N LEU A 99 -12.19 -9.10 -19.13
CA LEU A 99 -12.92 -8.04 -18.43
C LEU A 99 -12.29 -6.66 -18.66
N ARG A 100 -10.95 -6.57 -18.56
CA ARG A 100 -10.20 -5.35 -18.84
C ARG A 100 -10.42 -4.88 -20.28
N TYR A 101 -10.41 -5.80 -21.24
CA TYR A 101 -10.66 -5.47 -22.63
C TYR A 101 -12.05 -4.87 -22.82
N ILE A 102 -13.10 -5.54 -22.31
CA ILE A 102 -14.49 -5.09 -22.40
C ILE A 102 -14.67 -3.68 -21.80
N ILE A 103 -14.13 -3.44 -20.60
CA ILE A 103 -14.40 -2.18 -19.86
C ILE A 103 -13.56 -1.02 -20.37
N PHE A 104 -12.26 -1.27 -20.62
CA PHE A 104 -11.27 -0.20 -20.79
C PHE A 104 -10.74 -0.04 -22.21
N LYS A 105 -10.87 -1.06 -23.07
CA LYS A 105 -10.29 -1.05 -24.41
C LYS A 105 -11.32 -1.09 -25.53
N ASP A 106 -12.42 -1.83 -25.36
CA ASP A 106 -13.48 -1.89 -26.36
C ASP A 106 -14.16 -0.53 -26.51
N ASN A 107 -14.18 -0.05 -27.76
CA ASN A 107 -14.88 1.16 -28.15
C ASN A 107 -16.09 0.85 -29.05
N SER A 108 -16.28 -0.42 -29.45
CA SER A 108 -17.30 -0.80 -30.42
C SER A 108 -18.71 -0.83 -29.82
N LEU A 109 -18.85 -1.16 -28.53
CA LEU A 109 -20.14 -1.23 -27.84
C LEU A 109 -21.00 0.03 -28.00
N GLU A 110 -20.44 1.20 -27.65
CA GLU A 110 -21.17 2.46 -27.74
C GLU A 110 -21.35 2.95 -29.19
N LEU A 111 -20.42 2.62 -30.08
CA LEU A 111 -20.53 2.94 -31.50
C LEU A 111 -21.68 2.19 -32.16
N ILE A 112 -21.83 0.90 -31.86
CA ILE A 112 -22.91 0.05 -32.35
C ILE A 112 -24.25 0.51 -31.80
N ALA A 113 -24.31 0.84 -30.51
CA ALA A 113 -25.53 1.32 -29.87
C ALA A 113 -26.05 2.63 -30.50
N LYS A 114 -25.16 3.51 -30.96
CA LYS A 114 -25.49 4.78 -31.61
C LYS A 114 -25.69 4.68 -33.13
N ASN A 115 -25.38 3.53 -33.73
CA ASN A 115 -25.47 3.37 -35.17
C ASN A 115 -26.90 3.01 -35.60
N GLU A 116 -27.65 4.00 -36.08
CA GLU A 116 -29.03 3.85 -36.55
C GLU A 116 -29.18 2.92 -37.77
N ARG A 117 -28.09 2.62 -38.48
CA ARG A 117 -28.10 1.67 -39.62
C ARG A 117 -28.12 0.21 -39.18
N ILE A 118 -27.83 -0.09 -37.92
CA ILE A 118 -27.86 -1.44 -37.37
C ILE A 118 -29.22 -1.64 -36.70
N ALA A 119 -30.00 -2.61 -37.20
CA ALA A 119 -31.28 -2.95 -36.61
C ALA A 119 -31.08 -3.40 -35.14
N PRO A 120 -31.98 -3.02 -34.20
CA PRO A 120 -31.81 -3.32 -32.78
C PRO A 120 -31.51 -4.79 -32.47
N GLN A 121 -32.18 -5.73 -33.15
CA GLN A 121 -31.97 -7.17 -32.98
C GLN A 121 -30.58 -7.66 -33.41
N ASP A 122 -29.91 -6.96 -34.33
CA ASP A 122 -28.60 -7.37 -34.86
C ASP A 122 -27.43 -6.78 -34.04
N ARG A 123 -27.71 -5.83 -33.13
CA ARG A 123 -26.66 -5.09 -32.40
C ARG A 123 -25.78 -6.00 -31.56
N PHE A 124 -26.36 -7.01 -30.91
CA PHE A 124 -25.59 -7.92 -30.07
C PHE A 124 -24.62 -8.74 -30.93
N ASP A 125 -25.09 -9.35 -32.01
CA ASP A 125 -24.23 -10.12 -32.92
C ASP A 125 -23.12 -9.27 -33.53
N LYS A 126 -23.46 -8.05 -33.97
CA LYS A 126 -22.47 -7.10 -34.47
C LYS A 126 -21.42 -6.72 -33.43
N TRP A 127 -21.83 -6.56 -32.17
CA TRP A 127 -20.90 -6.26 -31.10
C TRP A 127 -20.00 -7.46 -30.77
N ILE A 128 -20.54 -8.68 -30.68
CA ILE A 128 -19.72 -9.89 -30.47
C ILE A 128 -18.70 -10.08 -31.60
N GLU A 129 -19.09 -9.85 -32.85
CA GLU A 129 -18.18 -9.91 -34.00
C GLU A 129 -17.05 -8.87 -33.88
N ALA A 130 -17.39 -7.62 -33.56
CA ALA A 130 -16.43 -6.54 -33.38
C ALA A 130 -15.49 -6.77 -32.18
N LEU A 131 -16.04 -7.24 -31.05
CA LEU A 131 -15.34 -7.52 -29.81
C LEU A 131 -14.33 -8.65 -29.99
N ASN A 132 -14.72 -9.78 -30.59
CA ASN A 132 -13.81 -10.89 -30.91
C ASN A 132 -12.68 -10.45 -31.85
N ARG A 133 -13.00 -9.70 -32.91
CA ARG A 133 -12.02 -9.19 -33.88
C ARG A 133 -11.03 -8.23 -33.22
N GLY A 134 -11.54 -7.28 -32.44
CA GLY A 134 -10.73 -6.32 -31.71
C GLY A 134 -9.82 -7.00 -30.69
N PHE A 135 -10.36 -7.97 -29.95
CA PHE A 135 -9.60 -8.72 -28.94
C PHE A 135 -8.46 -9.51 -29.60
N ALA A 136 -8.72 -10.26 -30.66
CA ALA A 136 -7.68 -11.00 -31.39
C ALA A 136 -6.59 -10.09 -31.98
N ASN A 137 -6.94 -8.86 -32.38
CA ASN A 137 -6.00 -7.88 -32.90
C ASN A 137 -5.12 -7.21 -31.84
N GLU A 138 -5.64 -7.02 -30.63
CA GLU A 138 -4.92 -6.36 -29.52
C GLU A 138 -4.19 -7.36 -28.61
N VAL A 139 -4.86 -8.47 -28.27
CA VAL A 139 -4.42 -9.43 -27.26
C VAL A 139 -3.85 -10.67 -27.96
N ARG A 140 -2.59 -11.01 -27.63
CA ARG A 140 -1.86 -12.14 -28.22
C ARG A 140 -1.86 -13.39 -27.33
N LEU A 141 -2.76 -13.46 -26.35
CA LEU A 141 -2.70 -14.42 -25.26
C LEU A 141 -4.03 -15.15 -25.08
N GLY A 142 -4.06 -16.44 -25.43
CA GLY A 142 -5.25 -17.29 -25.36
C GLY A 142 -6.36 -16.85 -26.34
N GLY A 143 -7.17 -17.80 -26.80
CA GLY A 143 -8.38 -17.47 -27.55
C GLY A 143 -9.55 -17.33 -26.59
N VAL A 144 -10.15 -16.14 -26.50
CA VAL A 144 -11.45 -15.95 -25.83
C VAL A 144 -12.50 -15.75 -26.92
N ASN A 145 -13.58 -16.52 -26.88
CA ASN A 145 -14.76 -16.28 -27.69
C ASN A 145 -15.85 -15.67 -26.81
N PHE A 146 -16.25 -14.44 -27.12
CA PHE A 146 -17.23 -13.68 -26.33
C PHE A 146 -18.70 -14.08 -26.55
N ALA A 147 -19.00 -15.09 -27.38
CA ALA A 147 -20.37 -15.53 -27.65
C ALA A 147 -21.16 -15.95 -26.39
N TYR A 148 -20.47 -16.35 -25.31
CA TYR A 148 -21.10 -16.68 -24.03
C TYR A 148 -21.90 -15.51 -23.44
N LEU A 149 -21.55 -14.26 -23.77
CA LEU A 149 -22.25 -13.07 -23.29
C LEU A 149 -23.70 -13.04 -23.77
N LYS A 150 -24.00 -13.54 -24.98
CA LYS A 150 -25.38 -13.60 -25.48
C LYS A 150 -26.26 -14.40 -24.53
N ASN A 151 -25.80 -15.58 -24.12
CA ASN A 151 -26.55 -16.43 -23.19
C ASN A 151 -26.67 -15.78 -21.81
N ARG A 152 -25.59 -15.21 -21.26
CA ARG A 152 -25.59 -14.63 -19.90
C ARG A 152 -26.41 -13.33 -19.75
N PHE A 153 -26.76 -12.71 -20.87
CA PHE A 153 -27.59 -11.52 -20.94
C PHE A 153 -28.89 -11.75 -21.73
N ASP A 154 -29.34 -13.00 -21.88
CA ASP A 154 -30.61 -13.37 -22.53
C ASP A 154 -30.81 -12.74 -23.92
N ASP A 155 -29.73 -12.61 -24.69
CA ASP A 155 -29.66 -11.92 -25.98
C ASP A 155 -30.10 -10.44 -25.96
N LYS A 156 -30.01 -9.78 -24.81
CA LYS A 156 -30.37 -8.36 -24.63
C LYS A 156 -29.13 -7.47 -24.65
N PHE A 157 -28.93 -6.79 -25.79
CA PHE A 157 -27.82 -5.88 -26.00
C PHE A 157 -27.77 -4.70 -24.99
N GLU A 158 -28.91 -4.11 -24.65
CA GLU A 158 -28.92 -2.96 -23.71
C GLU A 158 -28.57 -3.40 -22.27
N ASP A 159 -28.86 -4.63 -21.88
CA ASP A 159 -28.54 -5.14 -20.54
C ASP A 159 -27.01 -5.30 -20.37
N VAL A 160 -26.32 -5.88 -21.36
CA VAL A 160 -24.85 -5.96 -21.33
C VAL A 160 -24.21 -4.57 -21.43
N ARG A 161 -24.78 -3.67 -22.23
CA ARG A 161 -24.30 -2.28 -22.32
C ARG A 161 -24.40 -1.56 -20.99
N GLN A 162 -25.54 -1.70 -20.30
CA GLN A 162 -25.74 -1.10 -18.99
C GLN A 162 -24.82 -1.72 -17.94
N ALA A 163 -24.61 -3.03 -17.98
CA ALA A 163 -23.65 -3.71 -17.10
C ALA A 163 -22.23 -3.15 -17.29
N VAL A 164 -21.75 -3.03 -18.54
CA VAL A 164 -20.43 -2.46 -18.83
C VAL A 164 -20.32 -1.02 -18.32
N ARG A 165 -21.35 -0.19 -18.48
CA ARG A 165 -21.38 1.19 -17.96
C ARG A 165 -21.28 1.25 -16.44
N ILE A 166 -22.06 0.41 -15.74
CA ILE A 166 -22.04 0.34 -14.28
C ILE A 166 -20.64 -0.04 -13.80
N ILE A 167 -20.04 -1.10 -14.36
CA ILE A 167 -18.71 -1.54 -13.94
C ILE A 167 -17.65 -0.52 -14.29
N LYS A 168 -17.72 0.11 -15.48
CA LYS A 168 -16.79 1.20 -15.86
C LYS A 168 -16.88 2.41 -14.92
N GLY A 169 -18.08 2.69 -14.39
CA GLY A 169 -18.29 3.74 -13.39
C GLY A 169 -17.61 3.48 -12.05
N LEU A 170 -17.09 2.27 -11.81
CA LEU A 170 -16.31 1.92 -10.61
C LEU A 170 -14.80 2.15 -10.81
N GLU A 171 -14.36 2.71 -11.94
CA GLU A 171 -12.95 3.03 -12.18
C GLU A 171 -12.40 3.96 -11.09
N LEU A 172 -11.29 3.53 -10.49
CA LEU A 172 -10.54 4.34 -9.54
C LEU A 172 -9.55 5.22 -10.30
N ASP A 173 -9.25 6.41 -9.76
CA ASP A 173 -8.18 7.27 -10.26
C ASP A 173 -8.36 7.69 -11.73
N VAL A 174 -9.61 7.97 -12.13
CA VAL A 174 -10.03 8.28 -13.51
C VAL A 174 -9.28 9.47 -14.12
N LEU A 175 -8.81 10.40 -13.29
CA LEU A 175 -8.08 11.59 -13.74
C LEU A 175 -6.67 11.27 -14.25
N ASN A 176 -6.09 10.14 -13.84
CA ASN A 176 -4.80 9.69 -14.32
C ASN A 176 -5.00 8.84 -15.59
N ASN A 177 -4.41 9.27 -16.71
CA ASN A 177 -4.51 8.58 -17.99
C ASN A 177 -3.63 7.32 -18.04
N ARG A 178 -3.99 6.32 -17.24
CA ARG A 178 -3.29 5.03 -17.16
C ARG A 178 -3.62 4.14 -18.36
N ARG A 179 -2.66 3.29 -18.75
CA ARG A 179 -2.92 2.24 -19.75
C ARG A 179 -4.03 1.33 -19.26
N TYR A 180 -4.81 0.76 -20.18
CA TYR A 180 -5.98 -0.06 -19.85
C TYR A 180 -5.67 -1.30 -18.97
N THR A 181 -4.44 -1.80 -19.01
CA THR A 181 -3.97 -2.91 -18.16
C THR A 181 -3.46 -2.50 -16.78
N SER A 182 -3.32 -1.19 -16.52
CA SER A 182 -3.02 -0.58 -15.20
C SER A 182 -4.16 0.29 -14.68
N LYS A 183 -5.38 0.08 -15.17
CA LYS A 183 -6.60 0.64 -14.58
C LYS A 183 -7.13 -0.28 -13.50
N PHE A 184 -7.73 0.31 -12.47
CA PHE A 184 -8.25 -0.39 -11.30
C PHE A 184 -9.71 -0.05 -11.08
N LEU A 185 -10.43 -0.93 -10.38
CA LEU A 185 -11.84 -0.76 -10.03
C LEU A 185 -11.97 -0.76 -8.50
N ALA A 186 -13.03 -0.13 -8.00
CA ALA A 186 -13.40 -0.25 -6.59
C ALA A 186 -13.58 -1.74 -6.23
N PRO A 187 -12.98 -2.23 -5.12
CA PRO A 187 -12.98 -3.66 -4.79
C PRO A 187 -14.34 -4.07 -4.23
N ARG A 188 -15.32 -4.27 -5.11
CA ARG A 188 -16.68 -4.68 -4.74
C ARG A 188 -16.95 -6.17 -4.90
N GLY A 189 -15.88 -6.97 -4.98
CA GLY A 189 -15.96 -8.41 -5.14
C GLY A 189 -14.73 -8.96 -5.87
N PRO A 190 -14.60 -10.30 -5.90
CA PRO A 190 -13.43 -10.97 -6.46
C PRO A 190 -13.08 -10.55 -7.89
N ASN A 191 -14.05 -10.49 -8.80
CA ASN A 191 -13.78 -10.19 -10.22
C ASN A 191 -13.40 -8.72 -10.45
N LEU A 192 -13.69 -7.84 -9.49
CA LEU A 192 -13.39 -6.42 -9.53
C LEU A 192 -12.03 -6.07 -8.90
N ILE A 193 -11.35 -7.03 -8.26
CA ILE A 193 -9.98 -6.87 -7.77
C ILE A 193 -9.02 -7.16 -8.92
N LEU A 194 -8.50 -6.09 -9.54
CA LEU A 194 -7.62 -6.17 -10.71
C LEU A 194 -6.14 -5.96 -10.32
N ASN A 195 -5.26 -6.85 -10.77
CA ASN A 195 -3.81 -6.73 -10.56
C ASN A 195 -3.14 -5.82 -11.60
N ASP A 196 -2.08 -5.09 -11.23
CA ASP A 196 -1.29 -4.35 -12.22
C ASP A 196 -0.55 -5.32 -13.16
N VAL A 197 -0.86 -5.26 -14.45
CA VAL A 197 -0.27 -6.12 -15.48
C VAL A 197 0.09 -5.32 -16.72
N ASP A 198 1.13 -5.74 -17.44
CA ASP A 198 1.60 -5.03 -18.63
C ASP A 198 0.83 -5.39 -19.90
N LEU A 199 1.29 -4.91 -21.05
CA LEU A 199 0.65 -5.22 -22.33
C LEU A 199 0.80 -6.68 -22.76
N LYS A 200 1.73 -7.42 -22.14
CA LYS A 200 1.88 -8.88 -22.27
C LYS A 200 1.09 -9.63 -21.18
N PHE A 201 0.37 -8.91 -20.33
CA PHE A 201 -0.39 -9.44 -19.20
C PHE A 201 0.45 -10.24 -18.19
N VAL A 202 1.72 -9.86 -18.03
CA VAL A 202 2.55 -10.30 -16.90
C VAL A 202 2.55 -9.22 -15.81
N ALA A 203 3.00 -9.57 -14.60
CA ALA A 203 3.09 -8.64 -13.47
C ALA A 203 3.74 -7.32 -13.90
N ASP A 204 3.08 -6.20 -13.68
CA ASP A 204 3.73 -4.90 -13.80
C ASP A 204 4.04 -4.38 -12.40
N ARG A 205 5.33 -4.32 -12.07
CA ARG A 205 5.80 -3.84 -10.76
C ARG A 205 5.90 -2.31 -10.71
N SER A 206 5.15 -1.62 -11.57
CA SER A 206 5.11 -0.15 -11.66
C SER A 206 4.18 0.45 -10.60
N PHE A 207 3.03 -0.18 -10.37
CA PHE A 207 2.06 0.26 -9.36
C PHE A 207 1.86 -0.77 -8.25
N PHE A 208 2.09 -2.06 -8.53
CA PHE A 208 2.08 -3.14 -7.53
C PHE A 208 3.52 -3.56 -7.22
N GLY A 209 4.22 -2.65 -6.52
CA GLY A 209 5.67 -2.69 -6.30
C GLY A 209 6.11 -3.59 -5.15
N ARG A 210 5.23 -4.46 -4.62
CA ARG A 210 5.40 -5.32 -3.43
C ARG A 210 5.19 -4.63 -2.07
N GLY A 211 4.79 -3.35 -2.05
CA GLY A 211 4.40 -2.68 -0.81
C GLY A 211 3.14 -3.30 -0.17
N GLY A 212 2.17 -3.73 -0.97
CA GLY A 212 1.00 -4.47 -0.49
C GLY A 212 1.33 -5.90 -0.04
N GLU A 213 2.34 -6.55 -0.63
CA GLU A 213 2.86 -7.82 -0.12
C GLU A 213 3.46 -7.65 1.29
N MET A 214 4.15 -6.53 1.55
CA MET A 214 4.65 -6.22 2.89
C MET A 214 3.50 -6.02 3.88
N ILE A 215 2.46 -5.27 3.52
CA ILE A 215 1.27 -5.08 4.36
C ILE A 215 0.56 -6.41 4.62
N TYR A 216 0.46 -7.28 3.61
CA TYR A 216 -0.07 -8.62 3.79
C TYR A 216 0.71 -9.38 4.85
N LEU A 217 2.05 -9.35 4.81
CA LEU A 217 2.90 -10.00 5.81
C LEU A 217 2.71 -9.40 7.21
N MET A 218 2.57 -8.08 7.32
CA MET A 218 2.27 -7.43 8.61
C MET A 218 0.95 -7.95 9.19
N LEU A 219 -0.10 -8.05 8.38
CA LEU A 219 -1.40 -8.57 8.81
C LEU A 219 -1.33 -10.07 9.13
N ASN A 220 -0.62 -10.86 8.32
CA ASN A 220 -0.38 -12.29 8.52
C ASN A 220 0.31 -12.60 9.86
N ARG A 221 1.26 -11.75 10.27
CA ARG A 221 2.02 -11.90 11.52
C ARG A 221 1.35 -11.23 12.72
N SER A 222 0.22 -10.55 12.54
CA SER A 222 -0.50 -9.89 13.63
C SER A 222 -1.26 -10.90 14.50
N SER A 223 -1.44 -10.56 15.77
CA SER A 223 -2.29 -11.32 16.70
C SER A 223 -3.77 -11.34 16.28
N LEU A 224 -4.20 -10.39 15.45
CA LEU A 224 -5.57 -10.26 14.95
C LEU A 224 -5.77 -10.84 13.54
N ALA A 225 -4.79 -11.59 13.02
CA ALA A 225 -4.79 -12.09 11.65
C ALA A 225 -6.10 -12.79 11.24
N GLY A 226 -6.63 -13.65 12.11
CA GLY A 226 -7.89 -14.37 11.88
C GLY A 226 -9.11 -13.46 11.84
N GLU A 227 -9.19 -12.46 12.70
CA GLU A 227 -10.29 -11.48 12.73
C GLU A 227 -10.29 -10.62 11.47
N VAL A 228 -9.12 -10.11 11.07
CA VAL A 228 -8.97 -9.33 9.84
C VAL A 228 -9.31 -10.18 8.61
N ALA A 229 -8.86 -11.44 8.55
CA ALA A 229 -9.14 -12.35 7.45
C ALA A 229 -10.65 -12.57 7.23
N ALA A 230 -11.39 -12.77 8.32
CA ALA A 230 -12.84 -12.92 8.28
C ALA A 230 -13.53 -11.65 7.74
N GLU A 231 -13.11 -10.49 8.23
CA GLU A 231 -13.71 -9.22 7.82
C GLU A 231 -13.34 -8.80 6.38
N VAL A 232 -12.10 -9.07 5.93
CA VAL A 232 -11.68 -8.87 4.53
C VAL A 232 -12.51 -9.74 3.59
N SER A 233 -12.66 -11.02 3.93
CA SER A 233 -13.47 -11.97 3.15
C SER A 233 -14.91 -11.48 3.01
N ARG A 234 -15.52 -11.06 4.12
CA ARG A 234 -16.89 -10.56 4.16
C ARG A 234 -17.06 -9.25 3.38
N CYS A 235 -16.12 -8.31 3.48
CA CYS A 235 -16.25 -6.98 2.88
C CYS A 235 -15.93 -6.96 1.38
N PHE A 236 -14.88 -7.66 0.96
CA PHE A 236 -14.29 -7.46 -0.37
C PHE A 236 -14.30 -8.71 -1.27
N LEU A 237 -14.47 -9.91 -0.69
CA LEU A 237 -14.47 -11.17 -1.44
C LEU A 237 -15.87 -11.81 -1.53
N SER A 238 -16.90 -11.12 -1.06
CA SER A 238 -18.28 -11.62 -1.15
C SER A 238 -18.82 -11.59 -2.58
N ALA A 239 -19.43 -12.70 -3.01
CA ALA A 239 -20.18 -12.79 -4.26
C ALA A 239 -21.58 -12.14 -4.20
N SER A 240 -21.99 -11.63 -3.02
CA SER A 240 -23.32 -11.05 -2.81
C SER A 240 -23.43 -9.60 -3.27
N ASP A 241 -22.34 -8.93 -3.61
CA ASP A 241 -22.39 -7.55 -4.10
C ASP A 241 -23.03 -7.49 -5.51
N PRO A 242 -23.97 -6.57 -5.77
CA PRO A 242 -24.58 -6.44 -7.09
C PRO A 242 -23.58 -6.18 -8.23
N ALA A 243 -22.51 -5.41 -7.99
CA ALA A 243 -21.48 -5.15 -8.98
C ALA A 243 -20.67 -6.41 -9.30
N GLU A 244 -20.36 -7.21 -8.28
CA GLU A 244 -19.69 -8.52 -8.48
C GLU A 244 -20.56 -9.47 -9.31
N ARG A 245 -21.87 -9.56 -9.04
CA ARG A 245 -22.79 -10.38 -9.84
C ARG A 245 -22.89 -9.95 -11.29
N LEU A 246 -22.75 -8.65 -11.57
CA LEU A 246 -22.69 -8.14 -12.94
C LEU A 246 -21.33 -8.45 -13.59
N ALA A 247 -20.23 -8.23 -12.85
CA ALA A 247 -18.89 -8.49 -13.32
C ALA A 247 -18.68 -9.98 -13.66
N SER A 248 -19.17 -10.90 -12.83
CA SER A 248 -19.04 -12.34 -13.06
C SER A 248 -19.71 -12.80 -14.35
N ARG A 249 -20.78 -12.13 -14.80
CA ARG A 249 -21.40 -12.40 -16.12
C ARG A 249 -20.49 -11.99 -17.28
N LEU A 250 -19.63 -10.99 -17.10
CA LEU A 250 -18.70 -10.47 -18.12
C LEU A 250 -17.36 -11.23 -18.18
N VAL A 251 -17.08 -12.12 -17.22
CA VAL A 251 -15.81 -12.86 -17.12
C VAL A 251 -15.98 -14.28 -17.66
N PRO A 252 -15.15 -14.78 -18.59
CA PRO A 252 -15.27 -16.14 -19.12
C PRO A 252 -14.97 -17.20 -18.05
N ASP A 253 -15.47 -18.43 -18.23
CA ASP A 253 -15.27 -19.55 -17.29
C ASP A 253 -13.86 -20.19 -17.35
N THR A 254 -12.90 -19.51 -17.97
CA THR A 254 -11.53 -19.98 -18.14
C THR A 254 -10.62 -19.35 -17.10
N ALA A 255 -9.78 -20.17 -16.44
CA ALA A 255 -8.77 -19.67 -15.52
C ALA A 255 -7.81 -18.70 -16.21
N ASP A 256 -7.70 -17.48 -15.64
CA ASP A 256 -6.92 -16.39 -16.21
C ASP A 256 -5.88 -15.87 -15.21
N ARG A 257 -4.96 -16.76 -14.83
CA ARG A 257 -3.87 -16.45 -13.90
C ARG A 257 -2.49 -16.85 -14.42
N THR A 258 -1.44 -16.28 -13.83
CA THR A 258 -0.04 -16.69 -14.05
C THR A 258 0.34 -17.82 -13.09
N THR A 259 1.56 -18.38 -13.21
CA THR A 259 2.13 -19.30 -12.22
C THR A 259 2.44 -18.61 -10.88
N GLY A 260 2.56 -17.29 -10.88
CA GLY A 260 2.87 -16.49 -9.71
C GLY A 260 4.35 -16.34 -9.41
N GLY A 261 4.62 -15.59 -8.34
CA GLY A 261 5.95 -15.38 -7.78
C GLY A 261 5.90 -15.45 -6.26
N GLN A 262 7.07 -15.58 -5.64
CA GLN A 262 7.18 -15.59 -4.18
C GLN A 262 6.76 -14.25 -3.57
N ILE A 263 6.12 -14.31 -2.42
CA ILE A 263 5.72 -13.15 -1.64
C ILE A 263 6.92 -12.28 -1.22
N GLY A 264 6.64 -11.03 -0.89
CA GLY A 264 7.52 -10.01 -0.34
C GLY A 264 8.40 -10.46 0.82
N TYR A 265 9.17 -9.50 1.34
CA TYR A 265 10.01 -9.69 2.52
C TYR A 265 9.60 -8.70 3.61
N LEU A 266 9.54 -9.17 4.85
CA LEU A 266 9.36 -8.33 6.03
C LEU A 266 10.34 -8.82 7.12
N PRO A 267 11.19 -7.95 7.69
CA PRO A 267 12.39 -8.39 8.40
C PRO A 267 12.14 -8.94 9.80
N LEU A 268 11.06 -8.52 10.46
CA LEU A 268 10.76 -8.94 11.83
C LEU A 268 9.58 -9.90 11.84
N ASP A 269 9.69 -10.99 12.59
CA ASP A 269 8.60 -11.96 12.75
C ASP A 269 7.42 -11.39 13.56
N ASN A 270 7.70 -10.43 14.44
CA ASN A 270 6.71 -9.70 15.20
C ASN A 270 7.13 -8.24 15.36
N HIS A 271 6.15 -7.35 15.44
CA HIS A 271 6.36 -5.93 15.74
C HIS A 271 5.02 -5.30 16.16
N PRO A 272 4.96 -4.42 17.17
CA PRO A 272 3.70 -3.81 17.62
C PRO A 272 2.93 -3.05 16.53
N ALA A 273 3.63 -2.51 15.53
CA ALA A 273 2.99 -1.87 14.38
C ALA A 273 2.11 -2.82 13.54
N TYR A 274 2.38 -4.14 13.58
CA TYR A 274 1.59 -5.14 12.85
C TYR A 274 0.21 -5.26 13.49
N ASP A 275 0.16 -5.33 14.83
CA ASP A 275 -1.08 -5.31 15.60
C ASP A 275 -1.79 -3.96 15.48
N ARG A 276 -1.08 -2.83 15.57
CA ARG A 276 -1.67 -1.48 15.41
C ARG A 276 -2.42 -1.34 14.08
N LEU A 277 -1.82 -1.85 12.98
CA LEU A 277 -2.42 -1.87 11.65
C LEU A 277 -3.64 -2.81 11.61
N ALA A 278 -3.51 -4.02 12.16
CA ALA A 278 -4.58 -5.01 12.18
C ALA A 278 -5.79 -4.54 13.01
N GLU A 279 -5.55 -3.86 14.13
CA GLU A 279 -6.57 -3.22 14.94
C GLU A 279 -7.32 -2.14 14.15
N ASP A 280 -6.63 -1.31 13.35
CA ASP A 280 -7.25 -0.30 12.49
C ASP A 280 -8.05 -0.90 11.33
N TRP A 281 -7.56 -2.00 10.75
CA TRP A 281 -8.31 -2.73 9.74
C TRP A 281 -9.57 -3.35 10.35
N THR A 282 -9.43 -4.04 11.47
CA THR A 282 -10.55 -4.65 12.19
C THR A 282 -11.57 -3.60 12.59
N ALA A 283 -11.12 -2.46 13.12
CA ALA A 283 -11.94 -1.32 13.47
C ALA A 283 -12.91 -0.90 12.37
N ILE A 284 -12.37 -0.62 11.20
CA ILE A 284 -13.09 -0.07 10.04
C ILE A 284 -13.95 -1.17 9.42
N LEU A 285 -13.37 -2.36 9.24
CA LEU A 285 -14.06 -3.46 8.58
C LEU A 285 -15.20 -4.03 9.42
N ALA A 286 -15.12 -3.96 10.75
CA ALA A 286 -16.17 -4.40 11.64
C ALA A 286 -17.44 -3.53 11.59
N LEU A 287 -17.35 -2.25 11.21
CA LEU A 287 -18.50 -1.31 11.17
C LEU A 287 -19.64 -1.82 10.27
N ARG A 288 -20.70 -2.37 10.86
CA ARG A 288 -21.76 -3.05 10.11
C ARG A 288 -22.63 -2.09 9.30
N SER A 289 -22.87 -0.89 9.84
CA SER A 289 -23.69 0.15 9.25
C SER A 289 -22.99 0.89 8.10
N LEU A 290 -21.66 0.77 7.99
CA LEU A 290 -20.88 1.33 6.89
C LEU A 290 -20.85 0.32 5.72
N PRO A 291 -21.37 0.66 4.52
CA PRO A 291 -21.35 -0.25 3.39
C PRO A 291 -19.91 -0.66 2.99
N PRO A 292 -19.65 -1.93 2.62
CA PRO A 292 -18.30 -2.40 2.29
C PRO A 292 -17.52 -1.55 1.28
N PRO A 293 -18.12 -1.03 0.19
CA PRO A 293 -17.40 -0.17 -0.75
C PRO A 293 -16.88 1.13 -0.11
N GLN A 294 -17.58 1.67 0.88
CA GLN A 294 -17.19 2.89 1.61
C GLN A 294 -16.09 2.64 2.65
N LYS A 295 -15.82 1.37 2.99
CA LYS A 295 -14.73 1.01 3.91
C LYS A 295 -13.36 1.08 3.26
N PHE A 296 -13.30 0.98 1.92
CA PHE A 296 -12.04 0.92 1.19
C PHE A 296 -11.18 2.18 1.39
N GLU A 297 -11.81 3.34 1.37
CA GLU A 297 -11.11 4.61 1.54
C GLU A 297 -10.45 4.81 2.92
N PRO A 298 -11.19 4.75 4.04
CA PRO A 298 -10.58 4.86 5.36
C PRO A 298 -9.52 3.78 5.59
N LEU A 299 -9.69 2.58 5.01
CA LEU A 299 -8.72 1.49 5.12
C LEU A 299 -7.35 1.86 4.53
N PHE A 300 -7.31 2.43 3.32
CA PHE A 300 -6.02 2.80 2.71
C PHE A 300 -5.37 4.02 3.39
N ARG A 301 -6.18 4.94 3.94
CA ARG A 301 -5.68 6.10 4.68
C ARG A 301 -5.00 5.67 5.97
N MET A 302 -5.64 4.79 6.73
CA MET A 302 -5.05 4.23 7.95
C MET A 302 -3.86 3.32 7.66
N THR A 303 -3.86 2.61 6.53
CA THR A 303 -2.69 1.83 6.09
C THR A 303 -1.48 2.74 5.84
N ALA A 304 -1.67 3.87 5.15
CA ALA A 304 -0.59 4.83 4.91
C ALA A 304 -0.03 5.43 6.21
N LEU A 305 -0.90 5.81 7.15
CA LEU A 305 -0.48 6.31 8.47
C LEU A 305 0.33 5.26 9.23
N ASN A 306 -0.17 4.02 9.29
CA ASN A 306 0.51 2.93 9.98
C ASN A 306 1.88 2.60 9.39
N LEU A 307 2.04 2.69 8.06
CA LEU A 307 3.34 2.55 7.41
C LEU A 307 4.31 3.65 7.84
N VAL A 308 3.87 4.91 7.86
CA VAL A 308 4.72 6.02 8.32
C VAL A 308 5.15 5.83 9.77
N CYS A 309 4.20 5.45 10.65
CA CYS A 309 4.53 5.15 12.04
C CYS A 309 5.49 3.94 12.14
N TYR A 310 5.27 2.87 11.38
CA TYR A 310 6.16 1.71 11.35
C TYR A 310 7.58 2.07 10.89
N PHE A 311 7.73 2.91 9.86
CA PHE A 311 9.05 3.36 9.42
C PHE A 311 9.75 4.21 10.47
N ALA A 312 9.03 5.08 11.18
CA ALA A 312 9.59 5.84 12.29
C ALA A 312 10.00 4.93 13.46
N ASP A 313 9.15 3.95 13.83
CA ASP A 313 9.43 2.96 14.87
C ASP A 313 10.70 2.17 14.55
N ARG A 314 10.82 1.64 13.33
CA ARG A 314 12.00 0.90 12.85
C ARG A 314 13.24 1.77 12.75
N ALA A 315 13.11 3.01 12.32
CA ALA A 315 14.23 3.94 12.22
C ALA A 315 14.80 4.24 13.62
N ARG A 316 13.94 4.44 14.64
CA ARG A 316 14.37 4.56 16.04
C ARG A 316 15.10 3.31 16.51
N GLU A 317 14.54 2.13 16.26
CA GLU A 317 15.11 0.88 16.77
C GLU A 317 16.51 0.59 16.23
N VAL A 318 16.78 1.04 15.01
CA VAL A 318 18.09 0.88 14.37
C VAL A 318 19.05 2.00 14.72
N SER A 319 18.61 3.27 14.71
CA SER A 319 19.50 4.42 14.96
C SER A 319 19.69 4.77 16.44
N GLY A 320 18.76 4.36 17.31
CA GLY A 320 18.66 4.83 18.69
C GLY A 320 18.03 6.23 18.84
N ASN A 321 17.68 6.91 17.75
CA ASN A 321 17.06 8.24 17.78
C ASN A 321 15.61 8.19 18.31
N ALA A 322 15.16 9.21 19.04
CA ALA A 322 13.78 9.27 19.52
C ALA A 322 12.76 9.32 18.36
N VAL A 323 11.58 8.69 18.55
CA VAL A 323 10.45 8.88 17.63
C VAL A 323 9.89 10.28 17.86
N ASP A 324 9.96 11.07 16.80
CA ASP A 324 9.38 12.40 16.81
C ASP A 324 7.84 12.34 16.74
N PRO A 325 7.11 13.20 17.48
CA PRO A 325 5.67 13.31 17.33
C PRO A 325 5.27 13.82 15.93
N ILE A 326 3.97 13.76 15.65
CA ILE A 326 3.33 14.26 14.43
C ILE A 326 2.45 15.47 14.82
N PRO A 327 3.00 16.71 14.88
CA PRO A 327 2.19 17.91 15.04
C PRO A 327 1.33 18.07 13.78
N LEU A 328 0.01 17.97 13.95
CA LEU A 328 -0.93 17.97 12.84
C LEU A 328 -1.61 19.34 12.75
N ASP A 329 -1.27 20.12 11.72
CA ASP A 329 -1.86 21.44 11.51
C ASP A 329 -3.28 21.33 10.95
N MET A 330 -4.25 21.68 11.78
CA MET A 330 -5.68 21.67 11.45
C MET A 330 -6.15 22.96 10.79
N THR A 331 -5.34 24.02 10.85
CA THR A 331 -5.66 25.35 10.31
C THR A 331 -5.51 25.45 8.79
N GLY A 332 -4.91 24.42 8.17
CA GLY A 332 -4.57 24.41 6.76
C GLY A 332 -3.49 25.44 6.42
N GLY A 333 -2.53 25.64 7.32
CA GLY A 333 -1.40 26.55 7.18
C GLY A 333 -1.71 28.02 7.45
N ARG A 334 -2.86 28.34 8.05
CA ARG A 334 -3.22 29.73 8.43
C ARG A 334 -2.39 30.20 9.64
N ASN A 335 -2.14 29.32 10.61
CA ASN A 335 -1.22 29.60 11.71
C ASN A 335 0.22 29.28 11.28
N ALA A 336 1.04 30.32 11.07
CA ALA A 336 2.40 30.15 10.56
C ALA A 336 3.32 29.42 11.55
N ASN A 337 3.21 29.70 12.85
CA ASN A 337 4.03 29.06 13.87
C ASN A 337 3.80 27.55 13.91
N LEU A 338 2.53 27.12 13.93
CA LEU A 338 2.20 25.70 13.93
C LEU A 338 2.58 25.01 12.61
N ARG A 339 2.41 25.69 11.48
CA ARG A 339 2.83 25.19 10.17
C ARG A 339 4.35 24.94 10.15
N ASP A 340 5.14 25.85 10.68
CA ASP A 340 6.60 25.73 10.71
C ASP A 340 7.04 24.61 11.65
N VAL A 341 6.39 24.46 12.81
CA VAL A 341 6.56 23.27 13.69
C VAL A 341 6.26 21.99 12.91
N SER A 342 5.08 21.88 12.30
CA SER A 342 4.66 20.69 11.54
C SER A 342 5.61 20.36 10.38
N LYS A 343 6.14 21.39 9.70
CA LYS A 343 7.13 21.27 8.63
C LYS A 343 8.47 20.75 9.15
N ASN A 344 8.95 21.28 10.27
CA ASN A 344 10.21 20.85 10.88
C ASN A 344 10.13 19.40 11.32
N TYR A 345 9.05 18.99 11.99
CA TYR A 345 8.85 17.60 12.41
C TYR A 345 8.70 16.64 11.23
N LEU A 346 8.03 17.04 10.13
CA LEU A 346 8.02 16.24 8.91
C LEU A 346 9.43 16.01 8.35
N ASN A 347 10.29 17.02 8.36
CA ASN A 347 11.67 16.86 7.89
C ASN A 347 12.50 15.98 8.84
N ARG A 348 12.28 16.08 10.15
CA ARG A 348 12.96 15.22 11.12
C ARG A 348 12.57 13.75 10.96
N HIS A 349 11.31 13.43 10.69
CA HIS A 349 10.88 12.07 10.35
C HIS A 349 11.66 11.51 9.14
N ARG A 350 11.91 12.32 8.10
CA ARG A 350 12.77 11.91 6.97
C ARG A 350 14.22 11.69 7.41
N GLN A 351 14.74 12.60 8.21
CA GLN A 351 16.12 12.55 8.68
C GLN A 351 16.38 11.29 9.52
N VAL A 352 15.48 10.94 10.44
CA VAL A 352 15.62 9.74 11.28
C VAL A 352 15.65 8.47 10.45
N ILE A 353 14.85 8.38 9.37
CA ILE A 353 14.91 7.26 8.42
C ILE A 353 16.29 7.19 7.75
N ASP A 354 16.80 8.32 7.26
CA ASP A 354 18.12 8.36 6.64
C ASP A 354 19.23 8.01 7.66
N ASP A 355 19.15 8.52 8.88
CA ASP A 355 20.10 8.21 9.96
C ASP A 355 20.11 6.71 10.26
N ALA A 356 18.95 6.05 10.31
CA ALA A 356 18.85 4.61 10.49
C ALA A 356 19.54 3.82 9.37
N VAL A 357 19.43 4.26 8.11
CA VAL A 357 20.14 3.65 6.99
C VAL A 357 21.65 3.77 7.15
N GLU A 358 22.14 4.94 7.57
CA GLU A 358 23.55 5.17 7.81
C GLU A 358 24.08 4.34 8.98
N THR A 359 23.41 4.39 10.14
CA THR A 359 23.79 3.62 11.32
C THR A 359 23.84 2.13 10.99
N PHE A 360 22.81 1.59 10.33
CA PHE A 360 22.80 0.19 9.91
C PHE A 360 23.98 -0.20 9.03
N ILE A 361 24.34 0.63 8.05
CA ILE A 361 25.48 0.36 7.17
C ILE A 361 26.78 0.38 7.98
N ARG A 362 26.99 1.40 8.81
CA ARG A 362 28.21 1.57 9.59
C ARG A 362 28.40 0.43 10.60
N ASP A 363 27.36 0.12 11.37
CA ASP A 363 27.41 -0.95 12.38
C ASP A 363 27.67 -2.31 11.73
N ARG A 364 27.03 -2.58 10.60
CA ARG A 364 27.16 -3.87 9.93
C ARG A 364 28.52 -4.06 9.28
N ILE A 365 29.09 -3.02 8.66
CA ILE A 365 30.41 -3.14 8.01
C ILE A 365 31.54 -3.18 9.05
N GLU A 366 31.36 -2.55 10.21
CA GLU A 366 32.35 -2.58 11.29
C GLU A 366 32.53 -3.99 11.87
N GLY A 367 31.53 -4.87 11.76
CA GLY A 367 31.66 -6.28 12.13
C GLY A 367 32.43 -7.16 11.11
N VAL A 368 32.90 -6.60 9.99
CA VAL A 368 33.45 -7.38 8.86
C VAL A 368 34.98 -7.36 8.87
N GLN A 369 35.60 -8.53 9.09
CA GLN A 369 37.07 -8.63 9.14
C GLN A 369 37.77 -8.10 7.87
N ALA A 370 37.19 -8.37 6.69
CA ALA A 370 37.73 -7.89 5.42
C ALA A 370 37.77 -6.35 5.33
N TRP A 371 36.83 -5.66 6.00
CA TRP A 371 36.77 -4.21 6.07
C TRP A 371 37.93 -3.64 6.91
N HIS A 372 38.19 -4.21 8.09
CA HIS A 372 39.34 -3.80 8.91
C HIS A 372 40.68 -4.04 8.20
N SER A 373 40.82 -5.19 7.52
CA SER A 373 42.00 -5.48 6.72
C SER A 373 42.19 -4.46 5.60
N ALA A 374 41.11 -4.00 4.97
CA ALA A 374 41.16 -2.96 3.94
C ALA A 374 41.66 -1.61 4.51
N LYS A 375 41.19 -1.22 5.70
CA LYS A 375 41.61 0.03 6.38
C LYS A 375 43.07 0.01 6.83
N ALA A 376 43.57 -1.14 7.26
CA ALA A 376 44.94 -1.31 7.74
C ALA A 376 45.95 -1.62 6.62
N HIS A 377 45.51 -1.77 5.36
CA HIS A 377 46.38 -2.20 4.27
C HIS A 377 47.42 -1.13 3.93
N ALA A 378 48.68 -1.54 3.78
CA ALA A 378 49.80 -0.63 3.54
C ALA A 378 49.75 0.02 2.13
N ASP A 379 49.28 -0.72 1.13
CA ASP A 379 49.03 -0.20 -0.22
C ASP A 379 47.60 0.38 -0.30
N PRO A 380 47.44 1.70 -0.55
CA PRO A 380 46.12 2.35 -0.62
C PRO A 380 45.24 1.85 -1.78
N GLY A 381 45.84 1.45 -2.91
CA GLY A 381 45.10 0.93 -4.06
C GLY A 381 44.50 -0.43 -3.78
N ILE A 382 45.28 -1.32 -3.15
CA ILE A 382 44.79 -2.63 -2.69
C ILE A 382 43.75 -2.46 -1.57
N GLY A 383 44.01 -1.57 -0.60
CA GLY A 383 43.06 -1.23 0.46
C GLY A 383 41.73 -0.73 -0.10
N SER A 384 41.76 0.15 -1.11
CA SER A 384 40.57 0.61 -1.83
C SER A 384 39.79 -0.54 -2.47
N GLN A 385 40.46 -1.48 -3.15
CA GLN A 385 39.79 -2.62 -3.79
C GLN A 385 39.15 -3.55 -2.76
N MET A 386 39.87 -3.87 -1.67
CA MET A 386 39.36 -4.69 -0.57
C MET A 386 38.14 -4.06 0.12
N ALA A 387 38.14 -2.74 0.28
CA ALA A 387 37.03 -2.00 0.87
C ALA A 387 35.75 -2.12 0.02
N VAL A 388 35.87 -1.93 -1.30
CA VAL A 388 34.76 -2.11 -2.24
C VAL A 388 34.26 -3.56 -2.19
N GLU A 389 35.15 -4.55 -2.20
CA GLU A 389 34.75 -5.95 -2.09
C GLU A 389 34.01 -6.26 -0.79
N ALA A 390 34.45 -5.71 0.33
CA ALA A 390 33.79 -5.88 1.62
C ALA A 390 32.37 -5.31 1.59
N ILE A 391 32.18 -4.09 1.05
CA ILE A 391 30.87 -3.48 0.88
C ILE A 391 29.98 -4.33 -0.04
N VAL A 392 30.49 -4.74 -1.21
CA VAL A 392 29.74 -5.54 -2.19
C VAL A 392 29.31 -6.87 -1.60
N LYS A 393 30.18 -7.57 -0.86
CA LYS A 393 29.84 -8.85 -0.23
C LYS A 393 28.83 -8.69 0.91
N THR A 394 28.95 -7.62 1.69
CA THR A 394 28.11 -7.38 2.89
C THR A 394 26.69 -6.93 2.52
N PHE A 395 26.57 -6.06 1.51
CA PHE A 395 25.29 -5.44 1.13
C PHE A 395 24.82 -5.80 -0.27
N GLU A 396 25.46 -6.79 -0.91
CA GLU A 396 25.12 -7.27 -2.27
C GLU A 396 25.10 -6.13 -3.30
N ALA A 397 26.04 -5.20 -3.15
CA ALA A 397 26.07 -3.93 -3.85
C ALA A 397 26.86 -3.97 -5.17
N LYS A 398 26.86 -5.10 -5.88
CA LYS A 398 27.68 -5.28 -7.10
C LYS A 398 27.38 -4.23 -8.16
N ARG A 399 26.09 -3.96 -8.43
CA ARG A 399 25.66 -2.95 -9.40
C ARG A 399 26.03 -1.52 -9.01
N TRP A 400 26.04 -1.22 -7.71
CA TRP A 400 26.56 0.06 -7.22
C TRP A 400 28.06 0.17 -7.52
N ALA A 401 28.83 -0.87 -7.22
CA ALA A 401 30.27 -0.89 -7.49
C ALA A 401 30.55 -0.73 -9.00
N ASP A 402 29.84 -1.47 -9.86
CA ASP A 402 30.00 -1.38 -11.31
C ASP A 402 29.76 0.06 -11.84
N LYS A 403 28.83 0.81 -11.25
CA LYS A 403 28.54 2.20 -11.64
C LYS A 403 29.55 3.20 -11.10
N VAL A 404 29.92 3.10 -9.83
CA VAL A 404 30.66 4.17 -9.12
C VAL A 404 32.18 3.95 -9.19
N VAL A 405 32.65 2.71 -9.14
CA VAL A 405 34.09 2.38 -9.16
C VAL A 405 34.72 2.72 -10.51
N GLN A 406 33.96 2.63 -11.59
CA GLN A 406 34.43 3.01 -12.94
C GLN A 406 34.68 4.51 -13.09
N SER A 407 33.96 5.36 -12.35
CA SER A 407 34.04 6.82 -12.45
C SER A 407 34.95 7.47 -11.40
N GLU A 408 35.26 6.80 -10.28
CA GLU A 408 35.86 7.43 -9.10
C GLU A 408 36.91 6.52 -8.42
N ALA A 409 37.95 6.10 -9.15
CA ALA A 409 38.98 5.18 -8.65
C ALA A 409 39.90 5.76 -7.56
N GLY A 410 40.44 4.88 -6.69
CA GLY A 410 41.52 5.21 -5.76
C GLY A 410 41.11 5.91 -4.45
N ARG A 411 39.85 5.80 -4.03
CA ARG A 411 39.37 6.39 -2.76
C ARG A 411 39.82 5.59 -1.54
N SER A 412 39.93 6.26 -0.40
CA SER A 412 40.11 5.59 0.88
C SER A 412 38.90 4.72 1.22
N PRO A 413 39.05 3.69 2.07
CA PRO A 413 37.93 2.88 2.54
C PRO A 413 36.78 3.73 3.09
N ASP A 414 37.04 4.67 4.00
CA ASP A 414 35.98 5.50 4.59
C ASP A 414 35.24 6.36 3.54
N ALA A 415 35.96 6.89 2.54
CA ALA A 415 35.33 7.62 1.43
C ALA A 415 34.45 6.72 0.54
N TRP A 416 34.80 5.44 0.38
CA TRP A 416 33.91 4.46 -0.26
C TRP A 416 32.65 4.21 0.55
N LEU A 417 32.78 4.10 1.88
CA LEU A 417 31.65 3.90 2.76
C LEU A 417 30.68 5.09 2.72
N ASP A 418 31.18 6.32 2.78
CA ASP A 418 30.35 7.53 2.69
C ASP A 418 29.66 7.67 1.33
N SER A 419 30.34 7.31 0.24
CA SER A 419 29.74 7.22 -1.10
C SER A 419 28.62 6.17 -1.16
N PHE A 420 28.85 5.00 -0.54
CA PHE A 420 27.86 3.94 -0.46
C PHE A 420 26.63 4.35 0.35
N ILE A 421 26.83 4.95 1.54
CA ILE A 421 25.76 5.49 2.38
C ILE A 421 24.94 6.54 1.61
N SER A 422 25.62 7.46 0.92
CA SER A 422 24.96 8.48 0.11
C SER A 422 24.11 7.86 -1.01
N ALA A 423 24.62 6.82 -1.67
CA ALA A 423 23.88 6.09 -2.69
C ALA A 423 22.68 5.32 -2.11
N ALA A 424 22.82 4.74 -0.90
CA ALA A 424 21.74 4.04 -0.21
C ALA A 424 20.59 4.99 0.21
N LYS A 425 20.92 6.23 0.61
CA LYS A 425 19.95 7.28 0.97
C LYS A 425 19.26 7.92 -0.23
N ARG A 426 19.92 7.98 -1.39
CA ARG A 426 19.45 8.72 -2.58
C ARG A 426 18.95 7.85 -3.73
N ARG A 427 18.68 6.57 -3.48
CA ARG A 427 18.21 5.66 -4.53
C ARG A 427 16.86 6.08 -5.11
N ASP A 428 16.68 5.90 -6.41
CA ASP A 428 15.44 6.28 -7.12
C ASP A 428 14.24 5.40 -6.74
N ARG A 429 14.49 4.15 -6.34
CA ARG A 429 13.46 3.19 -5.93
C ARG A 429 13.74 2.70 -4.51
N ASN A 430 12.66 2.44 -3.77
CA ASN A 430 12.71 2.01 -2.38
C ASN A 430 13.39 3.00 -1.44
N ASN A 431 13.20 4.30 -1.66
CA ASN A 431 13.66 5.32 -0.75
C ASN A 431 12.56 5.65 0.27
N ILE A 432 12.65 5.06 1.45
CA ILE A 432 11.60 5.18 2.46
C ILE A 432 11.43 6.63 2.95
N SER A 433 12.52 7.42 3.02
CA SER A 433 12.43 8.83 3.46
C SER A 433 11.73 9.71 2.43
N SER A 434 11.95 9.48 1.13
CA SER A 434 11.24 10.22 0.07
C SER A 434 9.75 9.85 0.02
N MET A 435 9.43 8.57 0.22
CA MET A 435 8.07 8.02 0.16
C MET A 435 7.10 8.54 1.22
N MET A 436 7.59 9.06 2.34
CA MET A 436 6.69 9.64 3.35
C MET A 436 5.79 10.71 2.72
N SER A 437 6.29 11.46 1.73
CA SER A 437 5.52 12.50 1.05
C SER A 437 4.36 11.96 0.22
N PRO A 438 4.54 11.03 -0.75
CA PRO A 438 3.42 10.44 -1.46
C PRO A 438 2.47 9.67 -0.53
N LEU A 439 2.97 8.89 0.43
CA LEU A 439 2.13 8.18 1.39
C LEU A 439 1.25 9.14 2.20
N GLY A 440 1.84 10.19 2.78
CA GLY A 440 1.08 11.14 3.59
C GLY A 440 0.17 12.05 2.79
N ARG A 441 0.55 12.47 1.58
CA ARG A 441 -0.32 13.29 0.72
C ARG A 441 -1.56 12.52 0.28
N HIS A 442 -1.38 11.29 -0.16
CA HIS A 442 -2.49 10.46 -0.62
C HIS A 442 -3.23 9.75 0.53
N GLY A 443 -2.61 9.62 1.70
CA GLY A 443 -3.28 9.25 2.95
C GLY A 443 -4.09 10.41 3.55
N GLY A 444 -3.78 11.65 3.19
CA GLY A 444 -4.47 12.85 3.63
C GLY A 444 -3.95 13.47 4.93
N PHE A 445 -2.71 13.15 5.34
CA PHE A 445 -2.07 13.69 6.55
C PHE A 445 -0.82 14.53 6.27
N ILE A 446 -0.51 14.80 5.00
CA ILE A 446 0.49 15.76 4.55
C ILE A 446 -0.11 16.65 3.47
N VAL A 447 0.16 17.95 3.56
CA VAL A 447 -0.18 18.91 2.50
C VAL A 447 1.08 19.55 1.94
N ALA A 448 1.03 19.90 0.66
CA ALA A 448 2.06 20.71 0.01
C ALA A 448 1.42 21.90 -0.70
N ARG A 449 1.94 23.09 -0.44
CA ARG A 449 1.54 24.31 -1.14
C ARG A 449 2.76 24.98 -1.73
N ARG A 450 2.57 25.52 -2.94
CA ARG A 450 3.56 26.40 -3.57
C ARG A 450 3.90 27.52 -2.58
N SER A 451 5.18 27.91 -2.51
CA SER A 451 5.82 28.86 -1.57
C SER A 451 5.79 28.53 -0.07
N ALA A 452 4.75 27.87 0.48
CA ALA A 452 4.71 27.52 1.90
C ALA A 452 5.49 26.23 2.25
N GLY A 453 5.68 25.33 1.28
CA GLY A 453 6.40 24.07 1.46
C GLY A 453 5.46 22.88 1.70
N THR A 454 5.96 21.84 2.39
CA THR A 454 5.23 20.61 2.70
C THR A 454 5.26 20.38 4.21
N TRP A 455 4.12 20.05 4.83
CA TRP A 455 4.01 19.84 6.28
C TRP A 455 2.87 18.86 6.62
N PHE A 456 2.85 18.36 7.87
CA PHE A 456 1.74 17.54 8.37
C PHE A 456 0.47 18.37 8.54
N SER A 457 -0.63 17.90 7.95
CA SER A 457 -1.96 18.51 8.04
C SER A 457 -3.01 17.49 7.61
N ALA A 458 -4.23 17.56 8.12
CA ALA A 458 -5.28 16.59 7.80
C ALA A 458 -6.23 17.06 6.68
N SER A 459 -6.62 16.16 5.77
CA SER A 459 -7.84 16.25 4.98
C SER A 459 -9.05 15.80 5.81
N ASP A 460 -10.26 16.14 5.38
CA ASP A 460 -11.47 15.78 6.11
C ASP A 460 -11.72 14.25 6.08
N GLU A 461 -11.39 13.60 4.96
CA GLU A 461 -11.51 12.15 4.83
C GLU A 461 -10.47 11.41 5.69
N PHE A 462 -9.31 12.01 5.95
CA PHE A 462 -8.34 11.47 6.92
C PHE A 462 -8.85 11.61 8.35
N LEU A 463 -9.48 12.73 8.71
CA LEU A 463 -10.13 12.88 10.02
C LEU A 463 -11.24 11.86 10.23
N GLU A 464 -12.07 11.66 9.22
CA GLU A 464 -13.08 10.61 9.22
C GLU A 464 -12.44 9.23 9.44
N ALA A 465 -11.38 8.88 8.69
CA ALA A 465 -10.68 7.61 8.86
C ALA A 465 -10.16 7.41 10.30
N LEU A 466 -9.62 8.45 10.94
CA LEU A 466 -9.21 8.41 12.35
C LEU A 466 -10.39 8.15 13.30
N VAL A 467 -11.53 8.79 13.07
CA VAL A 467 -12.74 8.57 13.89
C VAL A 467 -13.23 7.13 13.71
N LEU A 468 -13.32 6.63 12.48
CA LEU A 468 -13.76 5.27 12.18
C LEU A 468 -12.83 4.21 12.79
N SER A 469 -11.52 4.48 12.85
CA SER A 469 -10.55 3.53 13.37
C SER A 469 -10.44 3.52 14.90
N VAL A 470 -10.64 4.67 15.58
CA VAL A 470 -10.38 4.81 17.02
C VAL A 470 -11.65 4.83 17.88
N VAL A 471 -12.76 5.38 17.37
CA VAL A 471 -13.97 5.65 18.18
C VAL A 471 -14.94 4.47 18.08
N ARG A 472 -15.13 3.76 19.20
CA ARG A 472 -16.05 2.61 19.34
C ARG A 472 -17.36 2.94 20.03
N GLY A 473 -17.37 4.03 20.77
CA GLY A 473 -18.54 4.60 21.44
C GLY A 473 -18.25 6.08 21.70
N PRO A 474 -19.24 6.87 22.16
CA PRO A 474 -19.03 8.28 22.46
C PRO A 474 -17.88 8.47 23.46
N ILE A 475 -16.88 9.26 23.10
CA ILE A 475 -15.75 9.63 23.97
C ILE A 475 -15.57 11.15 23.95
N THR A 476 -14.94 11.72 24.99
CA THR A 476 -14.67 13.16 24.98
C THR A 476 -13.65 13.51 23.89
N VAL A 477 -13.64 14.76 23.42
CA VAL A 477 -12.60 15.23 22.48
C VAL A 477 -11.20 15.04 23.08
N GLY A 478 -11.02 15.30 24.38
CA GLY A 478 -9.75 15.07 25.07
C GLY A 478 -9.30 13.61 25.03
N ASP A 479 -10.22 12.66 25.33
CA ASP A 479 -9.91 11.23 25.25
C ASP A 479 -9.57 10.79 23.82
N PHE A 480 -10.23 11.38 22.81
CA PHE A 480 -9.91 11.10 21.42
C PHE A 480 -8.49 11.56 21.08
N LEU A 481 -8.11 12.78 21.47
CA LEU A 481 -6.76 13.31 21.24
C LEU A 481 -5.67 12.51 21.97
N ASP A 482 -5.91 12.11 23.22
CA ASP A 482 -4.99 11.26 23.98
C ASP A 482 -4.78 9.90 23.29
N ARG A 483 -5.86 9.30 22.75
CA ARG A 483 -5.74 8.06 21.96
C ARG A 483 -4.94 8.27 20.67
N LEU A 484 -5.17 9.36 19.94
CA LEU A 484 -4.42 9.69 18.72
C LEU A 484 -2.93 9.88 19.02
N TYR A 485 -2.61 10.56 20.13
CA TYR A 485 -1.23 10.76 20.57
C TYR A 485 -0.56 9.44 20.97
N ARG A 486 -1.19 8.65 21.86
CA ARG A 486 -0.59 7.38 22.32
C ARG A 486 -0.42 6.37 21.21
N ARG A 487 -1.35 6.31 20.25
CA ARG A 487 -1.36 5.29 19.20
C ARG A 487 -0.50 5.65 17.98
N TYR A 488 -0.48 6.92 17.58
CA TYR A 488 0.18 7.36 16.34
C TYR A 488 1.22 8.48 16.55
N GLY A 489 1.35 9.01 17.77
CA GLY A 489 2.18 10.18 18.04
C GLY A 489 1.56 11.50 17.54
N ILE A 490 0.27 11.53 17.19
CA ILE A 490 -0.39 12.73 16.66
C ILE A 490 -0.61 13.76 17.77
N VAL A 491 -0.16 15.00 17.53
CA VAL A 491 -0.29 16.12 18.46
C VAL A 491 -1.15 17.21 17.81
N ILE A 492 -2.28 17.52 18.44
CA ILE A 492 -3.23 18.54 17.96
C ILE A 492 -3.47 19.62 19.02
N GLY A 493 -3.74 19.21 20.27
CA GLY A 493 -4.10 20.10 21.35
C GLY A 493 -2.94 20.44 22.29
N PRO A 494 -3.19 21.37 23.23
CA PRO A 494 -2.18 21.83 24.19
C PRO A 494 -1.80 20.75 25.21
N THR A 495 -2.67 19.79 25.49
CA THR A 495 -2.38 18.69 26.41
C THR A 495 -1.36 17.73 25.82
N GLU A 496 -1.57 17.29 24.59
CA GLU A 496 -0.64 16.38 23.89
C GLU A 496 0.69 17.09 23.60
N GLN A 497 0.65 18.40 23.30
CA GLN A 497 1.85 19.22 23.13
C GLN A 497 2.74 19.19 24.37
N ARG A 498 2.19 19.37 25.57
CA ARG A 498 2.96 19.32 26.83
C ARG A 498 3.53 17.93 27.12
N GLN A 499 2.89 16.87 26.64
CA GLN A 499 3.40 15.51 26.77
C GLN A 499 4.52 15.22 25.77
N ALA A 500 4.37 15.73 24.54
CA ALA A 500 5.27 15.40 23.44
C ALA A 500 6.59 16.17 23.42
N PHE A 501 6.63 17.37 24.02
CA PHE A 501 7.82 18.23 23.95
C PHE A 501 8.28 18.64 25.35
N SER A 502 9.57 18.41 25.64
CA SER A 502 10.22 18.90 26.86
C SER A 502 10.22 20.43 26.94
N GLU A 503 10.36 21.09 25.80
CA GLU A 503 10.24 22.53 25.64
C GLU A 503 9.18 22.85 24.58
N PRO A 504 8.27 23.82 24.81
CA PRO A 504 7.22 24.15 23.83
C PRO A 504 7.83 24.57 22.49
N PRO A 505 7.47 23.92 21.37
CA PRO A 505 8.04 24.23 20.06
C PRO A 505 7.54 25.56 19.50
N CYS A 506 6.42 26.07 20.04
CA CYS A 506 5.88 27.40 19.83
C CYS A 506 4.93 27.77 20.99
N ASP A 507 4.32 28.95 20.93
CA ASP A 507 3.35 29.41 21.93
C ASP A 507 2.13 28.46 22.01
N VAL A 508 1.71 28.13 23.24
CA VAL A 508 0.59 27.21 23.50
C VAL A 508 -0.72 27.66 22.85
N SER A 509 -0.92 28.96 22.68
CA SER A 509 -2.09 29.54 22.01
C SER A 509 -2.25 29.04 20.57
N ALA A 510 -1.15 28.66 19.90
CA ALA A 510 -1.20 28.05 18.57
C ALA A 510 -1.87 26.67 18.60
N PHE A 511 -1.62 25.86 19.65
CA PHE A 511 -2.27 24.56 19.85
C PHE A 511 -3.72 24.70 20.35
N GLU A 512 -4.05 25.76 21.08
CA GLU A 512 -5.43 26.09 21.46
C GLU A 512 -6.27 26.53 20.24
N GLU A 513 -5.70 27.32 19.33
CA GLU A 513 -6.32 27.61 18.03
C GLU A 513 -6.49 26.34 17.19
N ASN A 514 -5.46 25.49 17.15
CA ASN A 514 -5.48 24.23 16.40
C ASN A 514 -6.60 23.30 16.87
N LEU A 515 -6.76 23.16 18.19
CA LEU A 515 -7.83 22.37 18.80
C LEU A 515 -9.22 22.91 18.43
N ARG A 516 -9.41 24.23 18.46
CA ARG A 516 -10.68 24.84 18.06
C ARG A 516 -11.02 24.56 16.60
N GLU A 517 -10.02 24.61 15.70
CA GLU A 517 -10.23 24.28 14.30
C GLU A 517 -10.49 22.78 14.08
N PHE A 518 -9.80 21.92 14.82
CA PHE A 518 -10.05 20.47 14.83
C PHE A 518 -11.50 20.15 15.18
N GLU A 519 -11.98 20.67 16.31
CA GLU A 519 -13.37 20.48 16.77
C GLU A 519 -14.37 21.00 15.75
N LYS A 520 -14.12 22.19 15.18
CA LYS A 520 -14.98 22.78 14.15
C LYS A 520 -15.08 21.88 12.92
N ARG A 521 -13.96 21.33 12.44
CA ARG A 521 -13.94 20.42 11.29
C ARG A 521 -14.69 19.13 11.58
N LEU A 522 -14.45 18.49 12.72
CA LEU A 522 -15.19 17.29 13.11
C LEU A 522 -16.69 17.55 13.32
N THR A 523 -17.06 18.73 13.80
CA THR A 523 -18.46 19.16 13.90
C THR A 523 -19.08 19.28 12.50
N GLY A 524 -18.37 19.89 11.55
CA GLY A 524 -18.79 19.98 10.15
C GLY A 524 -18.97 18.62 9.47
N LEU A 525 -18.18 17.62 9.88
CA LEU A 525 -18.30 16.22 9.42
C LEU A 525 -19.38 15.43 10.18
N GLY A 526 -20.02 16.01 11.20
CA GLY A 526 -21.06 15.35 11.98
C GLY A 526 -20.55 14.37 13.05
N TYR A 527 -19.24 14.34 13.32
CA TYR A 527 -18.61 13.44 14.29
C TYR A 527 -18.54 14.02 15.71
N VAL A 528 -18.70 15.34 15.89
CA VAL A 528 -18.70 15.98 17.20
C VAL A 528 -20.08 16.54 17.57
N LYS A 529 -20.51 16.28 18.81
CA LYS A 529 -21.70 16.89 19.42
C LYS A 529 -21.31 17.57 20.74
N ARG A 530 -21.72 18.83 20.91
CA ARG A 530 -21.62 19.54 22.18
C ARG A 530 -22.89 19.30 23.00
N LEU A 531 -22.71 18.80 24.22
CA LEU A 531 -23.80 18.63 25.20
C LEU A 531 -23.85 19.77 26.22
N SER A 532 -22.74 20.49 26.40
CA SER A 532 -22.64 21.73 27.19
C SER A 532 -21.50 22.62 26.63
N ASP A 533 -21.37 23.84 27.17
CA ASP A 533 -20.33 24.79 26.74
C ASP A 533 -18.90 24.25 26.92
N ASP A 534 -18.69 23.39 27.92
CA ASP A 534 -17.37 22.86 28.30
C ASP A 534 -17.15 21.38 27.90
N CYS A 535 -18.13 20.72 27.27
CA CYS A 535 -18.02 19.29 26.97
C CYS A 535 -18.47 18.94 25.54
N ALA A 536 -17.49 18.57 24.71
CA ALA A 536 -17.67 18.05 23.37
C ALA A 536 -17.35 16.55 23.32
N PHE A 537 -18.22 15.77 22.68
CA PHE A 537 -18.06 14.33 22.48
C PHE A 537 -17.84 14.03 21.00
N VAL A 538 -16.91 13.12 20.72
CA VAL A 538 -16.72 12.50 19.41
C VAL A 538 -17.50 11.19 19.39
N SER A 539 -18.33 11.00 18.37
CA SER A 539 -19.14 9.80 18.20
C SER A 539 -19.04 9.26 16.77
N ASN A 540 -18.73 7.98 16.63
CA ASN A 540 -18.80 7.28 15.35
C ASN A 540 -20.24 6.81 15.10
N VAL A 541 -20.90 7.40 14.11
CA VAL A 541 -22.31 7.09 13.77
C VAL A 541 -22.51 5.65 13.29
N TYR A 542 -21.46 4.98 12.81
CA TYR A 542 -21.50 3.62 12.31
C TYR A 542 -21.24 2.55 13.39
N CYS A 543 -21.02 2.97 14.65
CA CYS A 543 -20.93 2.06 15.80
C CYS A 543 -22.28 1.86 16.52
N LEU A 544 -23.33 2.61 16.17
CA LEU A 544 -24.55 2.72 16.98
C LEU A 544 -25.55 1.56 16.82
N ASP A 545 -25.22 0.50 16.08
CA ASP A 545 -26.11 -0.65 15.90
C ASP A 545 -25.91 -1.71 17.00
N GLU A 546 -26.44 -1.42 18.18
CA GLU A 546 -26.94 -2.42 19.14
C GLU A 546 -28.48 -2.55 19.09
N ASN A 547 -29.10 -2.32 17.93
CA ASN A 547 -30.52 -2.65 17.76
C ASN A 547 -30.78 -3.32 16.41
N PRO A 548 -30.78 -4.66 16.34
CA PRO A 548 -31.45 -5.35 15.25
C PRO A 548 -32.96 -5.22 15.49
N ALA A 549 -33.61 -4.32 14.75
CA ALA A 549 -35.05 -4.41 14.55
C ALA A 549 -35.36 -5.46 13.48
#